data_AF-A0A534SD91-F1
#
_entry.id   AF-A0A534SD91-F1
#
_cell.length_a   1.000
_cell.length_b   1.000
_cell.length_c   1.000
_cell.angle_alpha   90.00
_cell.angle_beta   90.00
_cell.angle_gamma   90.00
#
_symmetry.space_group_name_H-M   'P 1'
#
loop_
_entity.id
_entity.type
_entity.pdbx_description
1 polymer ?
#
loop_
_entity_poly.entity_id
_entity_poly.type
_entity_poly.pdbx_seq_one_letter_code
_entity_poly.pdbx_strand_id
1 'polypeptide(L)'
;MNETTRDELAGQYLRALEDYLDDAGEAALARAYELGRRAVVDGLGVLEMAALHHEALRVSVLRLEALEARAKAVEAAQAFFMESLSPFEMTHRASREANSALRRLNERLEEEAKRIAHTLHDEAAQLLASVHIALDALARDLPQSVRSRLEEVRDLLDRIEGELRRLSHELRPTMLDDLGLVPALQFLAEGVAKRTGL
;
A
#
# COMPACT_ATOMS: atom_id res chain seq x y z
N MET A 1 -6.05 -6.95 -23.25
CA MET A 1 -6.33 -8.29 -23.81
C MET A 1 -6.77 -8.12 -25.26
N ASN A 2 -6.25 -8.94 -26.17
CA ASN A 2 -6.64 -8.89 -27.58
C ASN A 2 -7.96 -9.66 -27.79
N GLU A 3 -8.74 -9.25 -28.78
CA GLU A 3 -10.07 -9.81 -29.10
C GLU A 3 -10.04 -11.34 -29.30
N THR A 4 -8.97 -11.86 -29.93
CA THR A 4 -8.74 -13.29 -30.14
C THR A 4 -8.63 -14.09 -28.83
N THR A 5 -8.01 -13.54 -27.80
CA THR A 5 -7.85 -14.22 -26.49
C THR A 5 -9.17 -14.29 -25.73
N ARG A 6 -10.00 -13.25 -25.87
CA ARG A 6 -11.34 -13.20 -25.28
C ARG A 6 -12.27 -14.21 -25.93
N ASP A 7 -12.23 -14.32 -27.26
CA ASP A 7 -13.03 -15.30 -28.01
C ASP A 7 -12.62 -16.75 -27.70
N GLU A 8 -11.32 -17.00 -27.55
CA GLU A 8 -10.80 -18.31 -27.14
C GLU A 8 -11.33 -18.70 -25.75
N LEU A 9 -11.26 -17.78 -24.78
CA LEU A 9 -11.77 -18.00 -23.43
C LEU A 9 -13.30 -18.21 -23.43
N ALA A 10 -14.05 -17.43 -24.21
CA ALA A 10 -15.49 -17.60 -24.37
C ALA A 10 -15.85 -19.00 -24.89
N GLY A 11 -15.15 -19.48 -25.91
CA GLY A 11 -15.35 -20.82 -26.46
C GLY A 11 -14.93 -21.95 -25.52
N GLN A 12 -13.92 -21.74 -24.66
CA GLN A 12 -13.55 -22.69 -23.60
C GLN A 12 -14.58 -22.69 -22.47
N TYR A 13 -15.08 -21.51 -22.09
CA TYR A 13 -16.09 -21.36 -21.06
C TYR A 13 -17.39 -22.06 -21.44
N LEU A 14 -17.90 -21.81 -22.65
CA LEU A 14 -19.12 -22.47 -23.16
C LEU A 14 -18.99 -23.98 -23.13
N ARG A 15 -17.90 -24.54 -23.66
CA ARG A 15 -17.67 -26.00 -23.68
C ARG A 15 -17.62 -26.58 -22.26
N ALA A 16 -16.92 -25.93 -21.34
CA ALA A 16 -16.82 -26.39 -19.96
C ALA A 16 -18.18 -26.32 -19.23
N LEU A 17 -18.99 -25.30 -19.51
CA LEU A 17 -20.35 -25.20 -18.99
C LEU A 17 -21.24 -26.31 -19.56
N GLU A 18 -21.20 -26.56 -20.87
CA GLU A 18 -21.97 -27.65 -21.51
C GLU A 18 -21.60 -29.01 -20.93
N ASP A 19 -20.30 -29.33 -20.81
CA ASP A 19 -19.84 -30.56 -20.15
C ASP A 19 -20.37 -30.68 -18.71
N TYR A 20 -20.39 -29.57 -17.97
CA TYR A 20 -20.90 -29.55 -16.60
C TYR A 20 -22.41 -29.79 -16.54
N LEU A 21 -23.17 -29.23 -17.47
CA LEU A 21 -24.62 -29.41 -17.52
C LEU A 21 -25.01 -30.86 -17.88
N ASP A 22 -24.16 -31.58 -18.60
CA ASP A 22 -24.41 -32.97 -19.02
C ASP A 22 -24.14 -34.00 -17.90
N ASP A 23 -23.07 -33.83 -17.10
CA ASP A 23 -22.60 -34.85 -16.14
C ASP A 23 -22.46 -34.32 -14.68
N ALA A 24 -22.57 -33.00 -14.46
CA ALA A 24 -22.49 -32.32 -13.15
C ALA A 24 -21.32 -32.75 -12.24
N GLY A 25 -20.21 -33.21 -12.82
CA GLY A 25 -19.08 -33.79 -12.07
C GLY A 25 -18.09 -32.79 -11.49
N GLU A 26 -17.36 -33.21 -10.44
CA GLU A 26 -16.29 -32.43 -9.80
C GLU A 26 -15.19 -31.99 -10.79
N ALA A 27 -14.89 -32.81 -11.79
CA ALA A 27 -13.90 -32.50 -12.82
C ALA A 27 -14.29 -31.28 -13.67
N ALA A 28 -15.58 -31.01 -13.85
CA ALA A 28 -16.07 -29.87 -14.60
C ALA A 28 -16.13 -28.59 -13.72
N LEU A 29 -16.37 -28.72 -12.41
CA LEU A 29 -16.17 -27.61 -11.46
C LEU A 29 -14.69 -27.19 -11.37
N ALA A 30 -13.76 -28.14 -11.35
CA ALA A 30 -12.33 -27.83 -11.40
C ALA A 30 -11.94 -27.05 -12.67
N ARG A 31 -12.60 -27.32 -13.81
CA ARG A 31 -12.43 -26.53 -15.04
C ARG A 31 -13.00 -25.12 -14.89
N ALA A 32 -14.14 -24.95 -14.23
CA ALA A 32 -14.71 -23.64 -13.93
C ALA A 32 -13.72 -22.78 -13.13
N TYR A 33 -13.13 -23.36 -12.07
CA TYR A 33 -12.11 -22.70 -11.27
C TYR A 33 -10.88 -22.31 -12.12
N GLU A 34 -10.38 -23.21 -12.96
CA GLU A 34 -9.21 -22.93 -13.80
C GLU A 34 -9.47 -21.81 -14.81
N LEU A 35 -10.67 -21.77 -15.41
CA LEU A 35 -11.09 -20.67 -16.27
C LEU A 35 -11.13 -19.35 -15.52
N GLY A 36 -11.63 -19.34 -14.28
CA GLY A 36 -11.57 -18.19 -13.39
C GLY A 36 -10.14 -17.74 -13.08
N ARG A 37 -9.23 -18.68 -12.79
CA ARG A 37 -7.80 -18.39 -12.54
C ARG A 37 -7.17 -17.73 -13.76
N ARG A 38 -7.35 -18.33 -14.94
CA ARG A 38 -6.83 -17.79 -16.20
C ARG A 38 -7.40 -16.40 -16.49
N ALA A 39 -8.70 -16.20 -16.28
CA ALA A 39 -9.34 -14.90 -16.46
C ALA A 39 -8.72 -13.81 -15.55
N VAL A 40 -8.44 -14.13 -14.28
CA VAL A 40 -7.74 -13.21 -13.37
C VAL A 40 -6.32 -12.90 -13.86
N VAL A 41 -5.56 -13.90 -14.33
CA VAL A 41 -4.20 -13.72 -14.85
C VAL A 41 -4.20 -12.87 -16.12
N ASP A 42 -5.19 -13.07 -17.00
CA ASP A 42 -5.36 -12.34 -18.25
C ASP A 42 -5.96 -10.92 -18.04
N GLY A 43 -6.27 -10.56 -16.79
CA GLY A 43 -6.71 -9.22 -16.39
C GLY A 43 -8.20 -8.94 -16.65
N LEU A 44 -9.04 -9.97 -16.76
CA LEU A 44 -10.48 -9.79 -16.88
C LEU A 44 -11.09 -9.29 -15.57
N GLY A 45 -12.18 -8.54 -15.69
CA GLY A 45 -13.02 -8.18 -14.56
C GLY A 45 -14.14 -9.19 -14.29
N VAL A 46 -14.71 -9.14 -13.08
CA VAL A 46 -15.90 -9.94 -12.70
C VAL A 46 -17.09 -9.68 -13.63
N LEU A 47 -17.26 -8.44 -14.12
CA LEU A 47 -18.32 -8.09 -15.06
C LEU A 47 -18.15 -8.76 -16.43
N GLU A 48 -16.90 -8.93 -16.88
CA GLU A 48 -16.62 -9.63 -18.13
C GLU A 48 -16.87 -11.13 -17.98
N MET A 49 -16.50 -11.69 -16.83
CA MET A 49 -16.79 -13.07 -16.48
C MET A 49 -18.31 -13.34 -16.42
N ALA A 50 -19.07 -12.42 -15.83
CA ALA A 50 -20.53 -12.50 -15.81
C ALA A 50 -21.15 -12.42 -17.22
N ALA A 51 -20.59 -11.59 -18.11
CA ALA A 51 -21.04 -11.51 -19.49
C ALA A 51 -20.75 -12.81 -20.27
N LEU A 52 -19.57 -13.41 -20.08
CA LEU A 52 -19.24 -14.72 -20.65
C LEU A 52 -20.20 -15.81 -20.16
N HIS A 53 -20.48 -15.83 -18.86
CA HIS A 53 -21.41 -16.79 -18.27
C HIS A 53 -22.81 -16.64 -18.83
N HIS A 54 -23.33 -15.40 -18.88
CA HIS A 54 -24.67 -15.14 -19.39
C HIS A 54 -24.82 -15.59 -20.85
N GLU A 55 -23.83 -15.28 -21.71
CA GLU A 55 -23.87 -15.69 -23.11
C GLU A 55 -23.77 -17.21 -23.27
N ALA A 56 -22.89 -17.86 -22.51
CA ALA A 56 -22.77 -19.32 -22.52
C ALA A 56 -24.07 -20.00 -22.06
N LEU A 57 -24.64 -19.54 -20.95
CA LEU A 57 -25.90 -20.04 -20.41
C LEU A 57 -27.05 -19.88 -21.40
N ARG A 58 -27.13 -18.71 -22.05
CA ARG A 58 -28.14 -18.43 -23.09
C ARG A 58 -28.04 -19.45 -24.23
N VAL A 59 -26.84 -19.73 -24.71
CA VAL A 59 -26.62 -20.72 -25.78
C VAL A 59 -27.00 -22.13 -25.32
N SER A 60 -26.59 -22.56 -24.13
CA SER A 60 -26.90 -23.89 -23.61
C SER A 60 -28.40 -24.11 -23.37
N VAL A 61 -29.08 -23.13 -22.76
CA VAL A 61 -30.52 -23.23 -22.43
C VAL A 61 -31.39 -23.25 -23.69
N LEU A 62 -31.03 -22.49 -24.73
CA LEU A 62 -31.78 -22.46 -25.99
C LEU A 62 -31.76 -23.80 -26.75
N ARG A 63 -30.78 -24.66 -26.48
CA ARG A 63 -30.71 -26.01 -27.08
C ARG A 63 -31.63 -27.03 -26.40
N LEU A 64 -32.08 -26.76 -25.18
CA LEU A 64 -32.94 -27.67 -24.43
C LEU A 64 -34.40 -27.47 -24.83
N GLU A 65 -35.11 -28.55 -25.13
CA GLU A 65 -36.52 -28.49 -25.54
C GLU A 65 -37.48 -28.38 -24.35
N ALA A 66 -37.21 -29.13 -23.27
CA ALA A 66 -38.10 -29.19 -22.11
C ALA A 66 -37.86 -28.04 -21.12
N LEU A 67 -38.95 -27.41 -20.67
CA LEU A 67 -38.89 -26.33 -19.67
C LEU A 67 -38.24 -26.79 -18.35
N GLU A 68 -38.49 -28.02 -17.92
CA GLU A 68 -37.88 -28.60 -16.73
C GLU A 68 -36.36 -28.75 -16.89
N ALA A 69 -35.89 -29.18 -18.06
CA ALA A 69 -34.45 -29.28 -18.35
C ALA A 69 -33.79 -27.89 -18.36
N ARG A 70 -34.46 -26.88 -18.90
CA ARG A 70 -33.99 -25.48 -18.86
C ARG A 70 -33.85 -24.97 -17.43
N ALA A 71 -34.84 -25.22 -16.58
CA ALA A 71 -34.79 -24.82 -15.17
C ALA A 71 -33.62 -25.49 -14.44
N LYS A 72 -33.45 -26.81 -14.59
CA LYS A 72 -32.30 -27.55 -14.01
C LYS A 72 -30.96 -27.03 -14.51
N ALA A 73 -30.87 -26.69 -15.80
CA ALA A 73 -29.64 -26.15 -16.37
C ALA A 73 -29.27 -24.78 -15.78
N VAL A 74 -30.25 -23.89 -15.61
CA VAL A 74 -30.02 -22.57 -14.97
C VAL A 74 -29.59 -22.73 -13.51
N GLU A 75 -30.23 -23.63 -12.76
CA GLU A 75 -29.86 -23.92 -11.36
C GLU A 75 -28.44 -24.50 -11.26
N ALA A 76 -28.09 -25.47 -12.11
CA ALA A 76 -26.75 -26.05 -12.15
C ALA A 76 -25.69 -25.02 -12.55
N ALA A 77 -25.97 -24.22 -13.58
CA ALA A 77 -25.05 -23.20 -14.07
C ALA A 77 -24.64 -22.18 -13.00
N GLN A 78 -25.49 -21.92 -11.99
CA GLN A 78 -25.12 -21.09 -10.84
C GLN A 78 -23.92 -21.65 -10.09
N ALA A 79 -23.86 -22.96 -9.83
CA ALA A 79 -22.74 -23.58 -9.11
C ALA A 79 -21.44 -23.47 -9.92
N PHE A 80 -21.51 -23.71 -11.23
CA PHE A 80 -20.39 -23.51 -12.15
C PHE A 80 -19.90 -22.06 -12.15
N PHE A 81 -20.82 -21.10 -12.19
CA PHE A 81 -20.48 -19.68 -12.17
C PHE A 81 -19.79 -19.28 -10.87
N MET A 82 -20.35 -19.67 -9.73
CA MET A 82 -19.75 -19.42 -8.41
C MET A 82 -18.34 -19.98 -8.33
N GLU A 83 -18.11 -21.21 -8.79
CA GLU A 83 -16.79 -21.82 -8.80
C GLU A 83 -15.81 -21.05 -9.71
N SER A 84 -16.29 -20.55 -10.85
CA SER A 84 -15.49 -19.71 -11.75
C SER A 84 -15.18 -18.31 -11.19
N LEU A 85 -15.94 -17.84 -10.19
CA LEU A 85 -15.70 -16.58 -9.49
C LEU A 85 -14.79 -16.74 -8.25
N SER A 86 -14.60 -17.95 -7.73
CA SER A 86 -13.74 -18.22 -6.57
C SER A 86 -12.34 -17.57 -6.69
N PRO A 87 -11.63 -17.64 -7.85
CA PRO A 87 -10.34 -16.95 -8.05
C PRO A 87 -10.39 -15.44 -7.86
N PHE A 88 -11.47 -14.79 -8.29
CA PHE A 88 -11.65 -13.35 -8.14
C PHE A 88 -11.85 -12.95 -6.68
N GLU A 89 -12.66 -13.72 -5.94
CA GLU A 89 -12.90 -13.49 -4.52
C GLU A 89 -11.61 -13.65 -3.69
N MET A 90 -10.82 -14.68 -3.98
CA MET A 90 -9.53 -14.91 -3.32
C MET A 90 -8.55 -13.76 -3.58
N THR A 91 -8.39 -13.34 -4.83
CA THR A 91 -7.51 -12.20 -5.17
C THR A 91 -7.98 -10.91 -4.50
N HIS A 92 -9.29 -10.65 -4.49
CA HIS A 92 -9.85 -9.48 -3.82
C HIS A 92 -9.61 -9.52 -2.30
N ARG A 93 -9.82 -10.68 -1.65
CA ARG A 93 -9.54 -10.85 -0.21
C ARG A 93 -8.07 -10.63 0.10
N ALA A 94 -7.17 -11.28 -0.65
CA ALA A 94 -5.72 -11.12 -0.48
C ALA A 94 -5.29 -9.65 -0.63
N SER A 95 -5.83 -8.94 -1.62
CA SER A 95 -5.57 -7.51 -1.81
C SER A 95 -6.05 -6.66 -0.62
N ARG A 96 -7.23 -6.95 -0.08
CA ARG A 96 -7.74 -6.26 1.12
C ARG A 96 -6.87 -6.52 2.35
N GLU A 97 -6.44 -7.76 2.56
CA GLU A 97 -5.57 -8.14 3.66
C GLU A 97 -4.20 -7.45 3.56
N ALA A 98 -3.57 -7.48 2.37
CA ALA A 98 -2.31 -6.81 2.09
C ALA A 98 -2.41 -5.29 2.33
N ASN A 99 -3.45 -4.64 1.81
CA ASN A 99 -3.69 -3.21 2.05
C ASN A 99 -3.86 -2.90 3.54
N SER A 100 -4.57 -3.75 4.29
CA SER A 100 -4.72 -3.57 5.73
C SER A 100 -3.39 -3.71 6.48
N ALA A 101 -2.53 -4.65 6.05
CA ALA A 101 -1.21 -4.86 6.64
C ALA A 101 -0.27 -3.69 6.35
N LEU A 102 -0.28 -3.18 5.12
CA LEU A 102 0.48 -1.99 4.71
C LEU A 102 0.07 -0.76 5.53
N ARG A 103 -1.23 -0.53 5.74
CA ARG A 103 -1.71 0.56 6.60
C ARG A 103 -1.17 0.46 8.03
N ARG A 104 -1.30 -0.73 8.66
CA ARG A 104 -0.78 -0.97 10.01
C ARG A 104 0.75 -0.87 10.12
N LEU A 105 1.46 -1.15 9.03
CA LEU A 105 2.92 -0.98 8.99
C LEU A 105 3.27 0.50 8.87
N ASN A 106 2.57 1.24 8.01
CA ASN A 106 2.77 2.67 7.84
C ASN A 106 2.49 3.44 9.13
N GLU A 107 1.37 3.15 9.81
CA GLU A 107 1.04 3.72 11.14
C GLU A 107 2.17 3.47 12.16
N ARG A 108 2.69 2.25 12.21
CA ARG A 108 3.83 1.92 13.10
C ARG A 108 5.11 2.65 12.72
N LEU A 109 5.41 2.78 11.43
CA LEU A 109 6.58 3.53 10.96
C LEU A 109 6.47 5.01 11.29
N GLU A 110 5.26 5.59 11.20
CA GLU A 110 4.99 6.97 11.60
C GLU A 110 5.16 7.17 13.12
N GLU A 111 4.67 6.25 13.94
CA GLU A 111 4.87 6.26 15.40
C GLU A 111 6.35 6.13 15.78
N GLU A 112 7.09 5.24 15.12
CA GLU A 112 8.53 5.05 15.31
C GLU A 112 9.32 6.29 14.90
N ALA A 113 9.03 6.86 13.72
CA ALA A 113 9.65 8.09 13.26
C ALA A 113 9.39 9.25 14.23
N LYS A 114 8.15 9.36 14.74
CA LYS A 114 7.80 10.34 15.78
C LYS A 114 8.62 10.14 17.05
N ARG A 115 8.75 8.89 17.53
CA ARG A 115 9.53 8.60 18.74
C ARG A 115 11.01 8.95 18.54
N ILE A 116 11.60 8.54 17.42
CA ILE A 116 13.01 8.83 17.09
C ILE A 116 13.24 10.34 17.00
N ALA A 117 12.37 11.08 16.31
CA ALA A 117 12.48 12.53 16.19
C ALA A 117 12.44 13.23 17.56
N HIS A 118 11.54 12.80 18.47
CA HIS A 118 11.47 13.32 19.83
C HIS A 118 12.70 12.96 20.67
N THR A 119 13.13 11.71 20.67
CA THR A 119 14.34 11.29 21.40
C THR A 119 15.57 12.05 20.91
N LEU A 120 15.75 12.18 19.59
CA LEU A 120 16.86 12.96 19.02
C LEU A 120 16.80 14.43 19.41
N HIS A 121 15.61 15.04 19.45
CA HIS A 121 15.49 16.45 19.83
C HIS A 121 15.74 16.64 21.33
N ASP A 122 14.99 15.94 22.18
CA ASP A 122 14.95 16.21 23.62
C ASP A 122 16.23 15.72 24.32
N GLU A 123 16.66 14.48 24.05
CA GLU A 123 17.83 13.89 24.72
C GLU A 123 19.12 14.56 24.26
N ALA A 124 19.25 14.84 22.96
CA ALA A 124 20.44 15.51 22.45
C ALA A 124 20.49 16.98 22.88
N ALA A 125 19.36 17.70 22.91
CA ALA A 125 19.33 19.07 23.44
C ALA A 125 19.74 19.13 24.91
N GLN A 126 19.27 18.18 25.73
CA GLN A 126 19.63 18.13 27.15
C GLN A 126 21.13 17.83 27.37
N LEU A 127 21.69 16.90 26.59
CA LEU A 127 23.12 16.60 26.64
C LEU A 127 23.97 17.79 26.16
N LEU A 128 23.61 18.41 25.04
CA LEU A 128 24.30 19.60 24.53
C LEU A 128 24.24 20.75 25.54
N ALA A 129 23.07 21.03 26.13
CA ALA A 129 22.94 22.04 27.17
C ALA A 129 23.86 21.77 28.37
N SER A 130 23.98 20.51 28.79
CA SER A 130 24.89 20.10 29.88
C SER A 130 26.36 20.34 29.52
N VAL A 131 26.75 20.04 28.27
CA VAL A 131 28.09 20.31 27.76
C VAL A 131 28.37 21.82 27.70
N HIS A 132 27.44 22.63 27.18
CA HIS A 132 27.58 24.09 27.14
C HIS A 132 27.78 24.67 28.54
N ILE A 133 26.98 24.24 29.53
CA ILE A 133 27.13 24.67 30.93
C ILE A 133 28.52 24.31 31.50
N ALA A 134 28.99 23.09 31.24
CA ALA A 134 30.31 22.66 31.69
C ALA A 134 31.45 23.48 31.03
N LEU A 135 31.33 23.78 29.73
CA LEU A 135 32.27 24.63 29.02
C LEU A 135 32.23 26.09 29.52
N ASP A 136 31.05 26.63 29.83
CA ASP A 136 30.90 27.96 30.46
C ASP A 136 31.54 28.02 31.84
N ALA A 137 31.44 26.98 32.64
CA ALA A 137 32.11 26.89 33.93
C ALA A 137 33.63 26.89 33.77
N LEU A 138 34.17 26.08 32.86
CA LEU A 138 35.60 26.00 32.57
C LEU A 138 36.15 27.31 31.98
N ALA A 139 35.38 28.01 31.14
CA ALA A 139 35.80 29.26 30.52
C ALA A 139 36.17 30.36 31.52
N ARG A 140 35.56 30.35 32.71
CA ARG A 140 35.75 31.38 33.75
C ARG A 140 37.18 31.37 34.32
N ASP A 141 37.77 30.19 34.42
CA ASP A 141 39.07 29.97 35.08
C ASP A 141 40.24 29.83 34.08
N LEU A 142 39.97 29.90 32.78
CA LEU A 142 40.97 29.68 31.73
C LEU A 142 41.71 30.96 31.29
N PRO A 143 43.03 30.89 31.05
CA PRO A 143 43.82 31.97 30.44
C PRO A 143 43.31 32.35 29.04
N GLN A 144 43.47 33.62 28.67
CA GLN A 144 43.05 34.16 27.36
C GLN A 144 43.58 33.34 26.16
N SER A 145 44.78 32.77 26.30
CA SER A 145 45.44 31.96 25.26
C SER A 145 44.73 30.63 24.93
N VAL A 146 43.86 30.14 25.81
CA VAL A 146 43.10 28.89 25.63
C VAL A 146 41.64 29.16 25.24
N ARG A 147 41.15 30.39 25.42
CA ARG A 147 39.76 30.76 25.12
C ARG A 147 39.40 30.59 23.65
N SER A 148 40.30 30.88 22.73
CA SER A 148 40.03 30.71 21.29
C SER A 148 39.77 29.24 20.91
N ARG A 149 40.51 28.29 21.49
CA ARG A 149 40.26 26.85 21.29
C ARG A 149 38.94 26.40 21.90
N LEU A 150 38.51 27.04 22.98
CA LEU A 150 37.21 26.76 23.61
C LEU A 150 36.05 27.28 22.76
N GLU A 151 36.21 28.44 22.13
CA GLU A 151 35.26 29.00 21.15
C GLU A 151 35.13 28.07 19.93
N GLU A 152 36.23 27.56 19.39
CA GLU A 152 36.19 26.56 18.29
C GLU A 152 35.38 25.30 18.67
N VAL A 153 35.50 24.83 19.92
CA VAL A 153 34.70 23.68 20.41
C VAL A 153 33.21 24.04 20.52
N ARG A 154 32.88 25.27 20.93
CA ARG A 154 31.48 25.74 20.98
C ARG A 154 30.87 25.82 19.58
N ASP A 155 31.59 26.39 18.63
CA ASP A 155 31.14 26.47 17.24
C ASP A 155 30.85 25.08 16.64
N LEU A 156 31.66 24.07 17.00
CA LEU A 156 31.40 22.68 16.60
C LEU A 156 30.14 22.11 17.25
N LEU A 157 29.90 22.39 18.53
CA LEU A 157 28.68 21.95 19.22
C LEU A 157 27.43 22.62 18.64
N ASP A 158 27.48 23.92 18.34
CA ASP A 158 26.38 24.66 17.72
C ASP A 158 26.04 24.09 16.33
N ARG A 159 27.07 23.68 15.57
CA ARG A 159 26.87 22.99 14.28
C ARG A 159 26.22 21.61 14.46
N ILE A 160 26.62 20.85 15.47
CA ILE A 160 26.02 19.55 15.79
C ILE A 160 24.55 19.72 16.19
N GLU A 161 24.23 20.74 17.00
CA GLU A 161 22.85 21.08 17.36
C GLU A 161 22.01 21.40 16.12
N GLY A 162 22.56 22.22 15.21
CA GLY A 162 21.92 22.57 13.94
C GLY A 162 21.60 21.34 13.07
N GLU A 163 22.55 20.42 12.92
CA GLU A 163 22.33 19.18 12.15
C GLU A 163 21.33 18.24 12.83
N LEU A 164 21.37 18.10 14.16
CA LEU A 164 20.41 17.27 14.90
C LEU A 164 18.98 17.81 14.79
N ARG A 165 18.82 19.13 14.90
CA ARG A 165 17.53 19.80 14.71
C ARG A 165 16.99 19.60 13.29
N ARG A 166 17.88 19.66 12.29
CA ARG A 166 17.53 19.37 10.90
C ARG A 166 17.12 17.90 10.72
N LEU A 167 17.87 16.94 11.25
CA LEU A 167 17.56 15.51 11.16
C LEU A 167 16.23 15.14 11.83
N SER A 168 15.98 15.68 13.03
CA SER A 168 14.69 15.51 13.72
C SER A 168 13.52 16.02 12.84
N HIS A 169 13.72 17.15 12.16
CA HIS A 169 12.72 17.72 11.26
C HIS A 169 12.55 16.95 9.93
N GLU A 170 13.63 16.40 9.37
CA GLU A 170 13.58 15.55 8.17
C GLU A 170 12.88 14.21 8.46
N LEU A 171 13.09 13.64 9.66
CA LEU A 171 12.42 12.42 10.11
C LEU A 171 10.93 12.64 10.39
N ARG A 172 10.55 13.84 10.83
CA ARG A 172 9.16 14.25 10.97
C ARG A 172 9.05 15.77 10.88
N PRO A 173 8.29 16.33 9.92
CA PRO A 173 7.93 17.74 9.94
C PRO A 173 6.97 17.98 11.11
N THR A 174 7.50 18.16 12.32
CA THR A 174 6.74 18.46 13.56
C THR A 174 5.80 19.67 13.40
N MET A 175 6.09 20.55 12.43
CA MET A 175 5.25 21.70 12.08
C MET A 175 3.82 21.31 11.69
N LEU A 176 3.59 20.15 11.06
CA LEU A 176 2.23 19.78 10.62
C LEU A 176 1.34 19.37 11.80
N ASP A 177 1.94 18.71 12.80
CA ASP A 177 1.20 18.13 13.93
C ASP A 177 1.07 19.08 15.12
N ASP A 178 2.05 19.98 15.35
CA ASP A 178 2.04 20.90 16.50
C ASP A 178 1.56 22.32 16.14
N LEU A 179 1.71 22.75 14.89
CA LEU A 179 1.43 24.13 14.45
C LEU A 179 0.39 24.20 13.31
N GLY A 180 0.08 23.07 12.68
CA GLY A 180 -0.93 22.94 11.64
C GLY A 180 -0.42 23.16 10.20
N LEU A 181 -1.33 23.08 9.24
CA LEU A 181 -1.03 23.08 7.80
C LEU A 181 -0.30 24.34 7.32
N VAL A 182 -0.65 25.51 7.87
CA VAL A 182 -0.13 26.80 7.42
C VAL A 182 1.36 26.98 7.79
N PRO A 183 1.79 26.76 9.05
CA PRO A 183 3.20 26.81 9.42
C PRO A 183 4.06 25.75 8.70
N ALA A 184 3.52 24.56 8.42
CA ALA A 184 4.21 23.54 7.64
C ALA A 184 4.50 23.99 6.20
N LEU A 185 3.53 24.65 5.54
CA LEU A 185 3.71 25.19 4.18
C LEU A 185 4.70 26.36 4.14
N GLN A 186 4.67 27.26 5.13
CA GLN A 186 5.62 28.37 5.25
C GLN A 186 7.05 27.87 5.43
N PHE A 187 7.24 26.84 6.26
CA PHE A 187 8.54 26.23 6.47
C PHE A 187 9.07 25.50 5.24
N LEU A 188 8.21 24.77 4.52
CA LEU A 188 8.57 24.16 3.24
C LEU A 188 9.00 25.22 2.21
N ALA A 189 8.29 26.35 2.16
CA ALA A 189 8.66 27.47 1.30
C ALA A 189 10.02 28.06 1.69
N GLU A 190 10.32 28.25 2.99
CA GLU A 190 11.63 28.72 3.46
C GLU A 190 12.77 27.72 3.18
N GLY A 191 12.51 26.42 3.34
CA GLY A 191 13.47 25.36 3.04
C GLY A 191 13.79 25.27 1.53
N VAL A 192 12.78 25.44 0.67
CA VAL A 192 12.95 25.54 -0.78
C VAL A 192 13.72 26.81 -1.14
N ALA A 193 13.32 27.97 -0.62
CA ALA A 193 13.98 29.26 -0.84
C ALA A 193 15.48 29.20 -0.52
N LYS A 194 15.86 28.64 0.64
CA LYS A 194 17.28 28.45 1.03
C LYS A 194 18.05 27.53 0.09
N ARG A 195 17.42 26.52 -0.50
CA ARG A 195 18.05 25.56 -1.42
C ARG A 195 18.14 26.07 -2.85
N THR A 196 17.17 26.86 -3.29
CA THR A 196 17.08 27.34 -4.68
C THR A 196 17.57 28.78 -4.84
N GLY A 197 17.82 29.52 -3.75
CA GLY A 197 18.23 30.92 -3.78
C GLY A 197 17.12 31.86 -4.26
N LEU A 198 15.85 31.46 -4.09
CA LEU A 198 14.66 32.25 -4.43
C LEU A 198 14.19 33.07 -3.23
#